data_AF-A0A7Y5F9X2-F1
#
_entry.id   AF-A0A7Y5F9X2-F1
#
_cell.length_a   1.000
_cell.length_b   1.000
_cell.length_c   1.000
_cell.angle_alpha   90.00
_cell.angle_beta   90.00
_cell.angle_gamma   90.00
#
_symmetry.space_group_name_H-M   'P 1'
#
loop_
_entity.id
_entity.type
_entity.pdbx_description
1 polymer ?
#
loop_
_entity_poly.entity_id
_entity_poly.type
_entity_poly.pdbx_seq_one_letter_code
_entity_poly.pdbx_strand_id
1 'polypeptide(L)'
;MKRAVVVAVTAALFAGGVVPAWAWGPRTRVAIVSMASRIIARESGANLTKLDKDIRAGASISPSDLTTLVPVAITDPVGAVETEMYLLQAVGGGRVDPYFAYRLGVLGMLVAEVSSPLADADPSVRDVYYADVEGIIEKVQMKPAPRTKVDPVTYFAEVRSDAADRRDLIITDYRSGIGFDGTARSAISDDASRSVNSVADVYQSVLTGRVTSANISPSQIRDYILRAIQFYIKRGNDAETESAYKRLTDLNVSTVDLQKQIGDMFYDAEKYERAMQEYQAVLALDPARRDVTERIAAYYVKLGDDALAEQKLEDAREAYQKALDADKLQPNAQRKLLDAEKLITERDARLEDTRETLTAADEKLNQADQLAFRKDYGGAIALLYEAQSGYGKVTDEFASEYRIAQNGMLMAESKLTQLRRDLVSNAPSLSGLGAGYSTREQAESAAKSLDEQALRALLDRQYEKEIEKIKSEKAGSIIP
;
A
#
# COMPACT_ATOMS: atom_id res chain seq x y z
N MET A 1 -51.89 -2.39 59.54
CA MET A 1 -51.12 -1.17 59.22
C MET A 1 -49.68 -1.35 59.69
N LYS A 2 -48.76 -1.59 58.75
CA LYS A 2 -47.31 -1.29 58.80
C LYS A 2 -46.72 -1.84 57.50
N ARG A 3 -46.42 -0.95 56.56
CA ARG A 3 -45.79 -1.27 55.28
C ARG A 3 -44.32 -1.60 55.56
N ALA A 4 -43.94 -2.85 55.33
CA ALA A 4 -42.54 -3.24 55.23
C ALA A 4 -42.05 -2.78 53.85
N VAL A 5 -41.33 -1.66 53.81
CA VAL A 5 -40.57 -1.25 52.63
C VAL A 5 -39.28 -2.05 52.68
N VAL A 6 -39.23 -3.12 51.87
CA VAL A 6 -37.99 -3.80 51.53
C VAL A 6 -37.20 -2.83 50.65
N VAL A 7 -36.15 -2.23 51.22
CA VAL A 7 -35.15 -1.50 50.45
C VAL A 7 -34.38 -2.57 49.66
N ALA A 8 -34.76 -2.74 48.41
CA ALA A 8 -33.99 -3.52 47.45
C ALA A 8 -32.67 -2.79 47.21
N VAL A 9 -31.58 -3.36 47.70
CA VAL A 9 -30.22 -3.03 47.24
C VAL A 9 -30.14 -3.51 45.80
N THR A 10 -30.49 -2.63 44.85
CA THR A 10 -30.18 -2.84 43.44
C THR A 10 -28.69 -2.59 43.27
N ALA A 11 -27.91 -3.64 43.47
CA ALA A 11 -26.59 -3.77 42.85
C ALA A 11 -26.82 -3.80 41.33
N ALA A 12 -26.74 -2.64 40.68
CA ALA A 12 -26.67 -2.55 39.24
C ALA A 12 -25.30 -3.10 38.81
N LEU A 13 -25.27 -4.41 38.56
CA LEU A 13 -24.22 -5.08 37.79
C LEU A 13 -24.25 -4.52 36.37
N PHE A 14 -23.51 -3.44 36.14
CA PHE A 14 -23.03 -3.10 34.81
C PHE A 14 -21.97 -4.14 34.41
N ALA A 15 -22.40 -5.16 33.68
CA ALA A 15 -21.50 -5.98 32.88
C ALA A 15 -21.10 -5.19 31.63
N GLY A 16 -19.82 -4.83 31.54
CA GLY A 16 -19.21 -4.23 30.35
C GLY A 16 -18.52 -2.90 30.60
N GLY A 17 -17.30 -2.94 31.16
CA GLY A 17 -16.42 -1.77 31.21
C GLY A 17 -15.42 -1.80 32.35
N VAL A 18 -14.46 -2.72 32.35
CA VAL A 18 -13.24 -2.51 33.15
C VAL A 18 -12.35 -1.55 32.39
N VAL A 19 -12.47 -0.24 32.64
CA VAL A 19 -11.33 0.70 32.67
C VAL A 19 -11.76 1.99 33.37
N PRO A 20 -10.86 2.64 34.13
CA PRO A 20 -9.68 3.26 33.55
C PRO A 20 -8.39 2.85 34.27
N ALA A 21 -7.44 2.31 33.50
CA ALA A 21 -6.09 2.07 34.00
C ALA A 21 -5.39 3.38 34.37
N TRP A 22 -5.93 4.52 33.93
CA TRP A 22 -5.30 5.84 33.88
C TRP A 22 -6.29 6.94 34.35
N ALA A 23 -5.75 8.00 34.89
CA ALA A 23 -6.49 9.16 35.36
C ALA A 23 -7.11 10.05 34.27
N TRP A 24 -8.23 10.66 34.67
CA TRP A 24 -9.26 11.22 33.78
C TRP A 24 -9.79 10.19 32.78
N GLY A 25 -11.05 10.28 32.36
CA GLY A 25 -11.52 9.43 31.27
C GLY A 25 -11.05 9.94 29.89
N PRO A 26 -11.28 9.16 28.80
CA PRO A 26 -10.84 9.52 27.45
C PRO A 26 -11.39 10.85 26.94
N ARG A 27 -12.68 11.16 27.15
CA ARG A 27 -13.27 12.43 26.70
C ARG A 27 -12.73 13.58 27.51
N THR A 28 -12.53 13.39 28.82
CA THR A 28 -11.98 14.40 29.70
C THR A 28 -10.54 14.75 29.32
N ARG A 29 -9.69 13.76 29.04
CA ARG A 29 -8.32 13.99 28.55
C ARG A 29 -8.33 14.79 27.25
N VAL A 30 -9.14 14.38 26.28
CA VAL A 30 -9.26 15.10 25.00
C VAL A 30 -9.77 16.53 25.20
N ALA A 31 -10.76 16.75 26.08
CA ALA A 31 -11.29 18.08 26.39
C ALA A 31 -10.23 18.99 27.01
N ILE A 32 -9.49 18.47 28.01
CA ILE A 32 -8.38 19.18 28.67
C ILE A 32 -7.31 19.57 27.64
N VAL A 33 -6.84 18.59 26.85
CA VAL A 33 -5.77 18.81 25.87
C VAL A 33 -6.21 19.77 24.75
N SER A 34 -7.43 19.62 24.22
CA SER A 34 -7.97 20.53 23.21
C SER A 34 -8.12 21.96 23.75
N MET A 35 -8.55 22.13 25.00
CA MET A 35 -8.64 23.46 25.61
C MET A 35 -7.25 24.10 25.75
N ALA A 36 -6.27 23.35 26.30
CA ALA A 36 -4.89 23.82 26.43
C ALA A 36 -4.29 24.21 25.06
N SER A 37 -4.51 23.39 24.04
CA SER A 37 -4.05 23.66 22.67
C SER A 37 -4.63 24.95 22.09
N ARG A 38 -5.91 25.23 22.34
CA ARG A 38 -6.56 26.48 21.91
C ARG A 38 -6.04 27.70 22.65
N ILE A 39 -5.73 27.57 23.95
CA ILE A 39 -5.12 28.65 24.73
C ILE A 39 -3.75 28.99 24.14
N ILE A 40 -2.90 27.98 23.95
CA ILE A 40 -1.55 28.17 23.39
C ILE A 40 -1.59 28.69 21.96
N ALA A 41 -2.53 28.22 21.12
CA ALA A 41 -2.68 28.75 19.77
C ALA A 41 -2.98 30.26 19.74
N ARG A 42 -3.77 30.76 20.71
CA ARG A 42 -4.09 32.19 20.83
C ARG A 42 -2.91 33.01 21.34
N GLU A 43 -2.12 32.45 22.27
CA GLU A 43 -1.01 33.15 22.93
C GLU A 43 0.27 33.17 22.09
N SER A 44 0.61 32.05 21.43
CA SER A 44 1.87 31.86 20.71
C SER A 44 1.79 32.13 19.21
N GLY A 45 0.59 32.28 18.65
CA GLY A 45 0.38 32.35 17.19
C GLY A 45 0.71 31.04 16.46
N ALA A 46 1.02 29.96 17.18
CA ALA A 46 1.28 28.66 16.60
C ALA A 46 0.03 28.11 15.91
N ASN A 47 0.20 27.47 14.75
CA ASN A 47 -0.88 26.93 13.93
C ASN A 47 -1.45 25.60 14.49
N LEU A 48 -1.54 25.48 15.82
CA LEU A 48 -2.06 24.28 16.51
C LEU A 48 -3.54 24.06 16.20
N THR A 49 -4.29 25.11 15.85
CA THR A 49 -5.71 25.01 15.48
C THR A 49 -5.91 24.15 14.23
N LYS A 50 -5.01 24.21 13.24
CA LYS A 50 -5.09 23.35 12.04
C LYS A 50 -4.68 21.90 12.31
N LEU A 51 -3.97 21.67 13.42
CA LEU A 51 -3.47 20.35 13.84
C LEU A 51 -4.30 19.75 14.98
N ASP A 52 -5.45 20.35 15.32
CA ASP A 52 -6.33 19.88 16.41
C ASP A 52 -6.73 18.41 16.23
N LYS A 53 -6.92 17.95 14.99
CA LYS A 53 -7.19 16.53 14.69
C LYS A 53 -6.06 15.63 15.20
N ASP A 54 -4.80 16.00 14.93
CA ASP A 54 -3.63 15.20 15.30
C ASP A 54 -3.38 15.24 16.81
N ILE A 55 -3.52 16.41 17.42
CA ILE A 55 -3.42 16.57 18.87
C ILE A 55 -4.47 15.71 19.59
N ARG A 56 -5.73 15.74 19.14
CA ARG A 56 -6.79 14.90 19.71
C ARG A 56 -6.53 13.41 19.54
N ALA A 57 -5.99 13.00 18.39
CA ALA A 57 -5.60 11.62 18.15
C ALA A 57 -4.51 11.17 19.15
N GLY A 58 -3.52 12.02 19.43
CA GLY A 58 -2.51 11.73 20.46
C GLY A 58 -3.10 11.67 21.87
N ALA A 59 -4.00 12.59 22.20
CA ALA A 59 -4.66 12.63 23.51
C ALA A 59 -5.60 11.44 23.76
N SER A 60 -6.02 10.75 22.69
CA SER A 60 -6.90 9.57 22.72
C SER A 60 -6.15 8.26 22.42
N ILE A 61 -4.81 8.27 22.53
CA ILE A 61 -3.97 7.08 22.36
C ILE A 61 -4.44 5.93 23.25
N SER A 62 -4.46 4.71 22.69
CA SER A 62 -4.86 3.52 23.43
C SER A 62 -3.81 3.12 24.48
N PRO A 63 -4.18 2.38 25.54
CA PRO A 63 -3.21 1.91 26.52
C PRO A 63 -2.04 1.09 25.96
N SER A 64 -2.33 0.17 25.03
CA SER A 64 -1.30 -0.63 24.38
C SER A 64 -0.35 0.21 23.54
N ASP A 65 -0.87 1.20 22.81
CA ASP A 65 -0.07 2.07 21.96
C ASP A 65 0.80 3.01 22.81
N LEU A 66 0.28 3.52 23.93
CA LEU A 66 1.07 4.33 24.85
C LEU A 66 2.20 3.51 25.48
N THR A 67 1.96 2.30 25.97
CA THR A 67 3.03 1.47 26.54
C THR A 67 4.11 1.15 25.50
N THR A 68 3.72 1.05 24.22
CA THR A 68 4.67 0.88 23.11
C THR A 68 5.46 2.17 22.82
N LEU A 69 4.84 3.34 22.98
CA LEU A 69 5.45 4.64 22.69
C LEU A 69 6.29 5.19 23.85
N VAL A 70 5.79 5.07 25.08
CA VAL A 70 6.37 5.56 26.33
C VAL A 70 6.23 4.48 27.40
N PRO A 71 7.14 3.47 27.43
CA PRO A 71 7.00 2.31 28.31
C PRO A 71 6.91 2.63 29.81
N VAL A 72 7.55 3.73 30.24
CA VAL A 72 7.59 4.16 31.64
C VAL A 72 6.36 4.98 32.06
N ALA A 73 5.41 5.25 31.16
CA ALA A 73 4.26 6.12 31.43
C ALA A 73 3.43 5.72 32.66
N ILE A 74 3.32 4.42 32.94
CA ILE A 74 2.54 3.90 34.07
C ILE A 74 3.36 3.88 35.37
N THR A 75 4.65 3.53 35.27
CA THR A 75 5.52 3.33 36.44
C THR A 75 6.16 4.62 36.94
N ASP A 76 6.41 5.56 36.03
CA ASP A 76 7.00 6.87 36.30
C ASP A 76 6.39 7.92 35.36
N PRO A 77 5.16 8.40 35.69
CA PRO A 77 4.44 9.33 34.82
C PRO A 77 5.12 10.71 34.76
N VAL A 78 5.82 11.14 35.81
CA VAL A 78 6.57 12.42 35.80
C VAL A 78 7.80 12.31 34.91
N GLY A 79 8.58 11.23 35.04
CA GLY A 79 9.73 10.98 34.16
C GLY A 79 9.32 10.76 32.69
N ALA A 80 8.14 10.18 32.45
CA ALA A 80 7.55 10.07 31.13
C ALA A 80 7.25 11.45 30.51
N VAL A 81 6.62 12.36 31.28
CA VAL A 81 6.38 13.75 30.86
C VAL A 81 7.71 14.46 30.58
N GLU A 82 8.69 14.34 31.47
CA GLU A 82 10.01 14.97 31.31
C GLU A 82 10.71 14.51 30.04
N THR A 83 10.79 13.20 29.84
CA THR A 83 11.46 12.59 28.67
C THR A 83 10.81 13.02 27.36
N GLU A 84 9.47 12.98 27.31
CA GLU A 84 8.71 13.37 26.14
C GLU A 84 8.84 14.88 25.86
N MET A 85 8.77 15.70 26.91
CA MET A 85 8.92 17.15 26.80
C MET A 85 10.29 17.53 26.21
N TYR A 86 11.38 16.96 26.72
CA TYR A 86 12.72 17.27 26.21
C TYR A 86 12.97 16.70 24.82
N LEU A 87 12.44 15.52 24.50
CA LEU A 87 12.51 14.97 23.14
C LEU A 87 11.84 15.91 22.14
N LEU A 88 10.63 16.39 22.45
CA LEU A 88 9.91 17.34 21.59
C LEU A 88 10.63 18.69 21.47
N GLN A 89 11.25 19.19 22.53
CA GLN A 89 12.10 20.38 22.44
C GLN A 89 13.32 20.16 21.52
N ALA A 90 13.91 18.97 21.52
CA ALA A 90 15.06 18.64 20.69
C ALA A 90 14.71 18.49 19.19
N VAL A 91 13.54 17.89 18.87
CA VAL A 91 13.15 17.61 17.47
C VAL A 91 12.28 18.69 16.82
N GLY A 92 11.70 19.61 17.61
CA GLY A 92 10.71 20.58 17.12
C GLY A 92 11.28 21.66 16.21
N GLY A 93 12.49 22.17 16.48
CA GLY A 93 13.16 23.15 15.61
C GLY A 93 12.34 24.42 15.29
N GLY A 94 11.34 24.76 16.11
CA GLY A 94 10.42 25.89 15.91
C GLY A 94 9.28 25.66 14.91
N ARG A 95 9.01 24.41 14.49
CA ARG A 95 7.85 24.07 13.65
C ARG A 95 7.06 22.92 14.26
N VAL A 96 5.74 23.03 14.14
CA VAL A 96 4.80 21.97 14.56
C VAL A 96 4.25 21.33 13.29
N ASP A 97 4.62 20.09 13.04
CA ASP A 97 4.05 19.24 12.00
C ASP A 97 2.99 18.28 12.57
N PRO A 98 2.24 17.55 11.74
CA PRO A 98 1.25 16.58 12.21
C PRO A 98 1.72 15.52 13.19
N TYR A 99 2.89 14.92 12.99
CA TYR A 99 3.37 13.90 13.93
C TYR A 99 3.83 14.54 15.24
N PHE A 100 4.48 15.70 15.17
CA PHE A 100 4.80 16.49 16.35
C PHE A 100 3.55 16.88 17.14
N ALA A 101 2.48 17.29 16.45
CA ALA A 101 1.19 17.62 17.05
C ALA A 101 0.52 16.38 17.68
N TYR A 102 0.60 15.22 17.03
CA TYR A 102 0.19 13.95 17.63
C TYR A 102 0.95 13.68 18.93
N ARG A 103 2.27 13.86 18.94
CA ARG A 103 3.10 13.68 20.14
C ARG A 103 2.83 14.72 21.23
N LEU A 104 2.52 15.96 20.87
CA LEU A 104 2.00 16.95 21.82
C LEU A 104 0.72 16.43 22.47
N GLY A 105 -0.21 15.88 21.70
CA GLY A 105 -1.42 15.25 22.24
C GLY A 105 -1.14 14.16 23.28
N VAL A 106 -0.18 13.28 23.00
CA VAL A 106 0.28 12.25 23.95
C VAL A 106 0.87 12.88 25.20
N LEU A 107 1.75 13.87 25.06
CA LEU A 107 2.33 14.61 26.18
C LEU A 107 1.25 15.29 27.03
N GLY A 108 0.26 15.94 26.40
CA GLY A 108 -0.84 16.58 27.10
C GLY A 108 -1.69 15.58 27.89
N MET A 109 -1.86 14.36 27.37
CA MET A 109 -2.52 13.28 28.10
C MET A 109 -1.70 12.83 29.32
N LEU A 110 -0.38 12.64 29.19
CA LEU A 110 0.50 12.31 30.31
C LEU A 110 0.49 13.40 31.39
N VAL A 111 0.43 14.67 30.99
CA VAL A 111 0.33 15.80 31.93
C VAL A 111 -1.04 15.82 32.63
N ALA A 112 -2.11 15.51 31.91
CA ALA A 112 -3.45 15.39 32.50
C ALA A 112 -3.49 14.27 33.54
N GLU A 113 -2.80 13.14 33.30
CA GLU A 113 -2.64 12.04 34.25
C GLU A 113 -2.03 12.53 35.58
N VAL A 114 -0.86 13.16 35.49
CA VAL A 114 -0.07 13.63 36.64
C VAL A 114 -0.79 14.72 37.44
N SER A 115 -1.55 15.59 36.77
CA SER A 115 -2.25 16.71 37.40
C SER A 115 -3.63 16.36 37.98
N SER A 116 -4.07 15.12 37.80
CA SER A 116 -5.39 14.68 38.24
C SER A 116 -5.46 14.50 39.78
N PRO A 117 -6.63 14.76 40.41
CA PRO A 117 -6.74 14.77 41.88
C PRO A 117 -6.61 13.38 42.53
N LEU A 118 -7.01 12.33 41.81
CA LEU A 118 -7.10 10.95 42.32
C LEU A 118 -6.11 9.99 41.63
N ALA A 119 -5.04 10.48 41.01
CA ALA A 119 -4.07 9.65 40.27
C ALA A 119 -3.58 8.43 41.09
N ASP A 120 -3.21 8.67 42.36
CA ASP A 120 -2.68 7.67 43.29
C ASP A 120 -3.73 7.08 44.24
N ALA A 121 -5.03 7.36 44.02
CA ALA A 121 -6.10 6.90 44.89
C ALA A 121 -6.52 5.45 44.59
N ASP A 122 -7.27 4.85 45.52
CA ASP A 122 -7.85 3.52 45.36
C ASP A 122 -8.69 3.44 44.05
N PRO A 123 -8.43 2.45 43.17
CA PRO A 123 -9.12 2.33 41.89
C PRO A 123 -10.65 2.29 42.01
N SER A 124 -11.20 1.66 43.06
CA SER A 124 -12.65 1.53 43.21
C SER A 124 -13.39 2.87 43.35
N VAL A 125 -12.73 3.87 43.93
CA VAL A 125 -13.29 5.23 44.09
C VAL A 125 -12.87 6.11 42.91
N ARG A 126 -11.60 6.04 42.55
CA ARG A 126 -11.01 6.81 41.46
C ARG A 126 -11.75 6.60 40.14
N ASP A 127 -12.06 5.35 39.82
CA ASP A 127 -12.65 4.97 38.53
C ASP A 127 -14.09 5.47 38.41
N VAL A 128 -14.86 5.42 39.51
CA VAL A 128 -16.22 5.98 39.59
C VAL A 128 -16.16 7.50 39.46
N TYR A 129 -15.25 8.17 40.17
CA TYR A 129 -15.06 9.62 40.07
C TYR A 129 -14.77 10.06 38.62
N TYR A 130 -13.84 9.40 37.93
CA TYR A 130 -13.54 9.75 36.55
C TYR A 130 -14.69 9.44 35.59
N ALA A 131 -15.47 8.38 35.85
CA ALA A 131 -16.68 8.09 35.08
C ALA A 131 -17.76 9.17 35.25
N ASP A 132 -17.93 9.71 36.45
CA ASP A 132 -18.86 10.82 36.69
C ASP A 132 -18.40 12.10 35.97
N VAL A 133 -17.09 12.41 36.03
CA VAL A 133 -16.52 13.57 35.33
C VAL A 133 -16.67 13.45 33.81
N GLU A 134 -16.46 12.26 33.25
CA GLU A 134 -16.67 11.96 31.83
C GLU A 134 -18.06 12.40 31.34
N GLY A 135 -19.09 12.28 32.19
CA GLY A 135 -20.46 12.67 31.86
C GLY A 135 -20.72 14.18 31.81
N ILE A 136 -19.84 14.99 32.41
CA ILE A 136 -20.10 16.42 32.61
C ILE A 136 -19.04 17.35 32.05
N ILE A 137 -17.86 16.84 31.68
CA ILE A 137 -16.67 17.65 31.40
C ILE A 137 -16.88 18.77 30.36
N GLU A 138 -17.72 18.53 29.35
CA GLU A 138 -18.03 19.52 28.30
C GLU A 138 -18.74 20.77 28.84
N LYS A 139 -19.42 20.66 29.99
CA LYS A 139 -20.12 21.75 30.67
C LYS A 139 -19.26 22.42 31.75
N VAL A 140 -18.11 21.82 32.10
CA VAL A 140 -17.24 22.34 33.15
C VAL A 140 -16.49 23.56 32.61
N GLN A 141 -16.59 24.68 33.34
CA GLN A 141 -15.82 25.86 33.03
C GLN A 141 -14.35 25.63 33.39
N MET A 142 -13.47 25.74 32.40
CA MET A 142 -12.01 25.67 32.57
C MET A 142 -11.44 27.09 32.44
N LYS A 143 -10.65 27.52 33.42
CA LYS A 143 -10.16 28.89 33.53
C LYS A 143 -8.66 28.95 33.16
N PRO A 144 -8.27 29.74 32.14
CA PRO A 144 -6.86 29.94 31.84
C PRO A 144 -6.18 30.75 32.94
N ALA A 145 -4.90 30.47 33.18
CA ALA A 145 -4.02 31.19 34.10
C ALA A 145 -2.78 31.74 33.35
N PRO A 146 -2.06 32.72 33.91
CA PRO A 146 -0.77 33.17 33.37
C PRO A 146 0.21 32.01 33.22
N ARG A 147 1.00 32.01 32.15
CA ARG A 147 1.93 30.93 31.82
C ARG A 147 3.19 30.97 32.68
N THR A 148 3.62 29.79 33.10
CA THR A 148 4.86 29.58 33.86
C THR A 148 5.80 28.66 33.09
N LYS A 149 7.12 28.87 33.24
CA LYS A 149 8.12 27.97 32.67
C LYS A 149 8.17 26.68 33.49
N VAL A 150 8.14 25.53 32.83
CA VAL A 150 8.11 24.22 33.48
C VAL A 150 9.53 23.65 33.63
N ASP A 151 9.93 23.43 34.87
CA ASP A 151 10.93 22.44 35.27
C ASP A 151 10.17 21.19 35.75
N PRO A 152 10.17 20.06 35.01
CA PRO A 152 9.21 18.98 35.24
C PRO A 152 9.19 18.45 36.68
N VAL A 153 10.36 18.20 37.26
CA VAL A 153 10.46 17.60 38.60
C VAL A 153 9.86 18.53 39.66
N THR A 154 10.28 19.80 39.68
CA THR A 154 9.80 20.77 40.66
C THR A 154 8.34 21.14 40.43
N TYR A 155 7.98 21.41 39.17
CA TYR A 155 6.63 21.82 38.77
C TYR A 155 5.59 20.76 39.09
N PHE A 156 5.85 19.48 38.76
CA PHE A 156 4.89 18.42 39.04
C PHE A 156 4.83 17.99 40.50
N ALA A 157 5.86 18.28 41.32
CA ALA A 157 5.76 18.12 42.76
C ALA A 157 4.71 19.08 43.35
N GLU A 158 4.73 20.36 42.94
CA GLU A 158 3.73 21.36 43.34
C GLU A 158 2.34 21.01 42.82
N VAL A 159 2.20 20.73 41.52
CA VAL A 159 0.92 20.37 40.91
C VAL A 159 0.29 19.14 41.57
N ARG A 160 1.08 18.13 41.94
CA ARG A 160 0.57 16.94 42.64
C ARG A 160 0.17 17.24 44.08
N SER A 161 0.88 18.15 44.76
CA SER A 161 0.48 18.63 46.08
C SER A 161 -0.88 19.31 46.01
N ASP A 162 -1.04 20.29 45.11
CA ASP A 162 -2.30 21.02 44.91
C ASP A 162 -3.45 20.10 44.48
N ALA A 163 -3.15 19.07 43.67
CA ALA A 163 -4.13 18.07 43.27
C ALA A 163 -4.58 17.18 44.45
N ALA A 164 -3.75 17.01 45.47
CA ALA A 164 -4.03 16.19 46.63
C ALA A 164 -4.85 16.91 47.72
N ASP A 165 -4.91 18.25 47.71
CA ASP A 165 -5.56 19.08 48.75
C ASP A 165 -6.98 18.62 49.12
N ARG A 166 -7.76 18.20 48.12
CA ARG A 166 -9.17 17.79 48.30
C ARG A 166 -9.38 16.28 48.17
N ARG A 167 -8.30 15.51 47.98
CA ARG A 167 -8.34 14.06 47.69
C ARG A 167 -9.11 13.28 48.75
N ASP A 168 -8.77 13.47 50.02
CA ASP A 168 -9.38 12.71 51.13
C ASP A 168 -10.86 13.03 51.31
N LEU A 169 -11.26 14.30 51.09
CA LEU A 169 -12.66 14.72 51.13
C LEU A 169 -13.45 14.09 49.99
N ILE A 170 -12.93 14.13 48.76
CA ILE A 170 -13.55 13.46 47.60
C ILE A 170 -13.71 11.97 47.88
N ILE A 171 -12.66 11.29 48.36
CA ILE A 171 -12.73 9.85 48.68
C ILE A 171 -13.79 9.56 49.75
N THR A 172 -13.88 10.41 50.77
CA THR A 172 -14.86 10.27 51.86
C THR A 172 -16.30 10.43 51.35
N ASP A 173 -16.55 11.39 50.47
CA ASP A 173 -17.87 11.62 49.87
C ASP A 173 -18.33 10.43 49.02
N TYR A 174 -17.43 9.83 48.24
CA TYR A 174 -17.76 8.63 47.46
C TYR A 174 -18.00 7.40 48.36
N ARG A 175 -17.17 7.19 49.39
CA ARG A 175 -17.35 6.08 50.32
C ARG A 175 -18.60 6.20 51.18
N SER A 176 -19.05 7.41 51.46
CA SER A 176 -20.28 7.68 52.23
C SER A 176 -21.56 7.70 51.38
N GLY A 177 -21.45 7.52 50.06
CA GLY A 177 -22.58 7.48 49.13
C GLY A 177 -23.07 8.85 48.65
N ILE A 178 -22.38 9.94 49.01
CA ILE A 178 -22.63 11.29 48.47
C ILE A 178 -22.16 11.34 47.00
N GLY A 179 -21.05 10.66 46.69
CA GLY A 179 -20.53 10.55 45.33
C GLY A 179 -20.15 11.90 44.72
N PHE A 180 -20.42 12.08 43.42
CA PHE A 180 -20.05 13.29 42.71
C PHE A 180 -20.69 14.57 43.28
N ASP A 181 -21.89 14.49 43.86
CA ASP A 181 -22.65 15.67 44.33
C ASP A 181 -22.02 16.42 45.52
N GLY A 182 -21.01 15.84 46.16
CA GLY A 182 -20.27 16.47 47.26
C GLY A 182 -19.12 17.37 46.79
N THR A 183 -17.96 17.19 47.42
CA THR A 183 -16.72 17.94 47.17
C THR A 183 -16.34 17.94 45.70
N ALA A 184 -16.46 16.78 45.02
CA ALA A 184 -16.15 16.61 43.61
C ALA A 184 -16.89 17.61 42.68
N ARG A 185 -18.21 17.79 42.86
CA ARG A 185 -19.01 18.74 42.06
C ARG A 185 -18.55 20.18 42.23
N SER A 186 -18.14 20.56 43.43
CA SER A 186 -17.62 21.92 43.69
C SER A 186 -16.19 22.11 43.19
N ALA A 187 -15.36 21.06 43.23
CA ALA A 187 -13.94 21.11 42.90
C ALA A 187 -13.64 20.94 41.41
N ILE A 188 -14.53 20.32 40.63
CA ILE A 188 -14.23 19.91 39.25
C ILE A 188 -13.78 21.04 38.32
N SER A 189 -14.30 22.26 38.51
CA SER A 189 -13.87 23.42 37.71
C SER A 189 -12.42 23.78 38.00
N ASP A 190 -12.00 23.74 39.26
CA ASP A 190 -10.61 24.00 39.67
C ASP A 190 -9.70 22.85 39.21
N ASP A 191 -10.12 21.59 39.40
CA ASP A 191 -9.34 20.41 39.02
C ASP A 191 -9.11 20.34 37.51
N ALA A 192 -10.15 20.55 36.71
CA ALA A 192 -10.02 20.62 35.26
C ALA A 192 -9.18 21.82 34.81
N SER A 193 -9.30 22.97 35.50
CA SER A 193 -8.48 24.15 35.22
C SER A 193 -7.01 23.90 35.52
N ARG A 194 -6.68 23.22 36.63
CA ARG A 194 -5.30 22.83 36.95
C ARG A 194 -4.71 21.98 35.83
N SER A 195 -5.39 20.91 35.42
CA SER A 195 -4.91 20.06 34.32
C SER A 195 -4.75 20.82 33.00
N VAL A 196 -5.71 21.66 32.62
CA VAL A 196 -5.61 22.50 31.40
C VAL A 196 -4.41 23.43 31.46
N ASN A 197 -4.19 24.09 32.60
CA ASN A 197 -3.08 25.02 32.75
C ASN A 197 -1.74 24.29 32.78
N SER A 198 -1.64 23.12 33.41
CA SER A 198 -0.43 22.29 33.37
C SER A 198 -0.07 21.84 31.96
N VAL A 199 -1.06 21.39 31.17
CA VAL A 199 -0.81 21.05 29.75
C VAL A 199 -0.35 22.27 28.97
N ALA A 200 -0.97 23.42 29.18
CA ALA A 200 -0.62 24.65 28.48
C ALA A 200 0.80 25.15 28.85
N ASP A 201 1.17 25.13 30.13
CA ASP A 201 2.51 25.50 30.59
C ASP A 201 3.59 24.58 30.00
N VAL A 202 3.32 23.27 29.94
CA VAL A 202 4.22 22.30 29.29
C VAL A 202 4.33 22.57 27.80
N TYR A 203 3.22 22.78 27.08
CA TYR A 203 3.24 23.09 25.65
C TYR A 203 4.00 24.38 25.36
N GLN A 204 3.76 25.43 26.16
CA GLN A 204 4.51 26.68 26.03
C GLN A 204 6.01 26.45 26.24
N SER A 205 6.37 25.64 27.23
CA SER A 205 7.76 25.26 27.51
C SER A 205 8.35 24.45 26.36
N VAL A 206 7.61 23.55 25.72
CA VAL A 206 8.07 22.80 24.53
C VAL A 206 8.30 23.71 23.33
N LEU A 207 7.36 24.62 23.05
CA LEU A 207 7.37 25.44 21.85
C LEU A 207 8.37 26.60 21.91
N THR A 208 8.69 27.07 23.12
CA THR A 208 9.67 28.16 23.34
C THR A 208 11.02 27.67 23.85
N GLY A 209 11.04 26.50 24.48
CA GLY A 209 12.25 25.87 24.99
C GLY A 209 13.20 25.48 23.88
N ARG A 210 14.49 25.67 24.13
CA ARG A 210 15.56 25.13 23.29
C ARG A 210 16.42 24.25 24.17
N VAL A 211 16.24 22.94 24.05
CA VAL A 211 17.19 21.98 24.60
C VAL A 211 18.22 21.70 23.52
N THR A 212 19.50 21.84 23.86
CA THR A 212 20.58 21.40 22.98
C THR A 212 20.44 19.90 22.77
N SER A 213 20.37 19.44 21.53
CA SER A 213 20.27 18.02 21.16
C SER A 213 21.33 17.12 21.80
N ALA A 214 22.44 17.70 22.27
CA ALA A 214 23.49 17.03 23.04
C ALA A 214 23.00 16.35 24.34
N ASN A 215 21.84 16.76 24.90
CA ASN A 215 21.30 16.19 26.14
C ASN A 215 20.28 15.06 25.91
N ILE A 216 19.91 14.77 24.66
CA ILE A 216 18.99 13.67 24.30
C ILE A 216 19.75 12.58 23.59
N SER A 217 19.48 11.32 23.94
CA SER A 217 20.17 10.19 23.32
C SER A 217 19.88 10.17 21.81
N PRO A 218 20.90 10.02 20.95
CA PRO A 218 20.67 9.85 19.51
C PRO A 218 19.71 8.71 19.19
N SER A 219 19.65 7.68 20.04
CA SER A 219 18.71 6.56 19.89
C SER A 219 17.24 6.99 20.01
N GLN A 220 16.91 7.93 20.91
CA GLN A 220 15.56 8.45 21.08
C GLN A 220 15.12 9.29 19.89
N ILE A 221 16.03 10.10 19.34
CA ILE A 221 15.76 10.88 18.13
C ILE A 221 15.56 9.93 16.94
N ARG A 222 16.36 8.86 16.82
CA ARG A 222 16.17 7.83 15.79
C ARG A 222 14.82 7.12 15.90
N ASP A 223 14.39 6.72 17.10
CA ASP A 223 13.06 6.14 17.32
C ASP A 223 11.95 7.13 16.94
N TYR A 224 12.10 8.41 17.31
CA TYR A 224 11.18 9.47 16.86
C TYR A 224 11.09 9.55 15.34
N ILE A 225 12.23 9.55 14.64
CA ILE A 225 12.30 9.60 13.16
C ILE A 225 11.56 8.40 12.54
N LEU A 226 11.85 7.18 13.00
CA LEU A 226 11.22 5.97 12.48
C LEU A 226 9.70 6.02 12.66
N ARG A 227 9.22 6.35 13.86
CA ARG A 227 7.77 6.46 14.11
C ARG A 227 7.12 7.59 13.33
N ALA A 228 7.82 8.71 13.12
CA ALA A 228 7.35 9.82 12.31
C ALA A 228 7.20 9.40 10.84
N ILE A 229 8.21 8.75 10.26
CA ILE A 229 8.14 8.24 8.88
C ILE A 229 7.00 7.22 8.77
N GLN A 230 6.84 6.33 9.75
CA GLN A 230 5.76 5.35 9.76
C GLN A 230 4.38 6.04 9.78
N PHE A 231 4.25 7.10 10.56
CA PHE A 231 3.04 7.91 10.65
C PHE A 231 2.68 8.54 9.30
N TYR A 232 3.65 9.11 8.58
CA TYR A 232 3.41 9.71 7.26
C TYR A 232 3.15 8.69 6.16
N ILE A 233 3.86 7.56 6.17
CA ILE A 233 3.58 6.44 5.28
C ILE A 233 2.12 5.97 5.43
N LYS A 234 1.66 5.77 6.68
CA LYS A 234 0.27 5.37 6.98
C LYS A 234 -0.77 6.40 6.55
N ARG A 235 -0.41 7.69 6.51
CA ARG A 235 -1.29 8.75 6.00
C ARG A 235 -1.45 8.73 4.49
N GLY A 236 -0.53 8.10 3.76
CA GLY A 236 -0.63 7.91 2.31
C GLY A 236 -0.45 9.17 1.46
N ASN A 237 -0.07 10.31 2.05
CA ASN A 237 0.23 11.52 1.30
C ASN A 237 1.74 11.59 1.01
N ASP A 238 2.13 11.33 -0.24
CA ASP A 238 3.53 11.28 -0.65
C ASP A 238 4.24 12.62 -0.49
N ALA A 239 3.60 13.73 -0.84
CA ALA A 239 4.18 15.06 -0.71
C ALA A 239 4.44 15.42 0.77
N GLU A 240 3.51 15.06 1.65
CA GLU A 240 3.68 15.24 3.10
C GLU A 240 4.80 14.34 3.64
N THR A 241 4.87 13.09 3.17
CA THR A 241 5.90 12.12 3.55
C THR A 241 7.30 12.60 3.16
N GLU A 242 7.49 13.07 1.93
CA GLU A 242 8.78 13.60 1.46
C GLU A 242 9.18 14.88 2.20
N SER A 243 8.23 15.77 2.47
CA SER A 243 8.49 16.98 3.26
C SER A 243 8.93 16.62 4.69
N ALA A 244 8.27 15.65 5.32
CA ALA A 244 8.63 15.18 6.65
C ALA A 244 9.98 14.47 6.65
N TYR A 245 10.23 13.60 5.67
CA TYR A 245 11.50 12.88 5.51
C TYR A 245 12.68 13.85 5.50
N LYS A 246 12.65 14.85 4.60
CA LYS A 246 13.72 15.84 4.47
C LYS A 246 14.04 16.53 5.80
N ARG A 247 13.00 16.97 6.52
CA ARG A 247 13.15 17.62 7.81
C ARG A 247 13.71 16.67 8.87
N LEU A 248 13.27 15.42 8.90
CA LEU A 248 13.71 14.43 9.87
C LEU A 248 15.18 14.04 9.66
N THR A 249 15.63 13.97 8.41
CA THR A 249 17.05 13.71 8.09
C THR A 249 17.97 14.87 8.49
N ASP A 250 17.46 16.10 8.57
CA ASP A 250 18.23 17.28 9.03
C ASP A 250 18.57 17.22 10.54
N LEU A 251 17.99 16.29 11.31
CA LEU A 251 18.29 16.10 12.74
C LEU A 251 19.67 15.50 13.03
N ASN A 252 20.45 15.15 11.99
CA ASN A 252 21.86 14.72 12.07
C ASN A 252 22.14 13.53 13.02
N VAL A 253 21.20 12.60 13.16
CA VAL A 253 21.38 11.32 13.90
C VAL A 253 21.36 10.10 12.99
N SER A 254 21.60 10.31 11.69
CA SER A 254 21.54 9.27 10.67
C SER A 254 22.65 8.23 10.85
N THR A 255 22.30 6.98 10.60
CA THR A 255 23.20 5.81 10.64
C THR A 255 22.81 4.87 9.51
N VAL A 256 23.72 4.01 9.08
CA VAL A 256 23.43 3.00 8.04
C VAL A 256 22.22 2.14 8.43
N ASP A 257 22.11 1.75 9.71
CA ASP A 257 20.98 0.96 10.19
C ASP A 257 19.66 1.73 10.21
N LEU A 258 19.68 3.03 10.53
CA LEU A 258 18.50 3.89 10.44
C LEU A 258 18.01 3.96 8.99
N GLN A 259 18.92 4.24 8.06
CA GLN A 259 18.58 4.33 6.63
C GLN A 259 18.01 3.02 6.11
N LYS A 260 18.58 1.88 6.53
CA LYS A 260 18.07 0.55 6.19
C LYS A 260 16.65 0.33 6.71
N GLN A 261 16.38 0.68 7.97
CA GLN A 261 15.04 0.52 8.56
C GLN A 261 14.00 1.41 7.85
N ILE A 262 14.38 2.63 7.48
CA ILE A 262 13.55 3.50 6.66
C ILE A 262 13.26 2.86 5.29
N GLY A 263 14.26 2.29 4.64
CA GLY A 263 14.10 1.53 3.39
C GLY A 263 13.12 0.36 3.54
N ASP A 264 13.24 -0.43 4.62
CA ASP A 264 12.30 -1.51 4.93
C ASP A 264 10.87 -1.00 5.11
N MET A 265 10.69 0.15 5.78
CA MET A 265 9.35 0.71 5.98
C MET A 265 8.70 1.14 4.67
N PHE A 266 9.46 1.70 3.73
CA PHE A 266 8.95 2.01 2.39
C PHE A 266 8.68 0.73 1.59
N TYR A 267 9.54 -0.28 1.73
CA TYR A 267 9.37 -1.58 1.08
C TYR A 267 8.09 -2.28 1.52
N ASP A 268 7.87 -2.37 2.83
CA ASP A 268 6.70 -3.01 3.44
C ASP A 268 5.41 -2.20 3.15
N ALA A 269 5.53 -0.92 2.80
CA ALA A 269 4.45 -0.07 2.33
C ALA A 269 4.29 -0.08 0.80
N GLU A 270 4.96 -0.98 0.09
CA GLU A 270 4.94 -1.14 -1.37
C GLU A 270 5.40 0.10 -2.17
N LYS A 271 6.09 1.04 -1.51
CA LYS A 271 6.71 2.21 -2.16
C LYS A 271 8.12 1.85 -2.63
N TYR A 272 8.19 0.93 -3.59
CA TYR A 272 9.42 0.26 -3.98
C TYR A 272 10.48 1.21 -4.54
N GLU A 273 10.11 2.21 -5.35
CA GLU A 273 11.07 3.19 -5.89
C GLU A 273 11.82 3.91 -4.78
N ARG A 274 11.08 4.34 -3.74
CA ARG A 274 11.67 5.00 -2.58
C ARG A 274 12.52 4.04 -1.78
N ALA A 275 12.01 2.83 -1.50
CA ALA A 275 12.76 1.79 -0.80
C ALA A 275 14.10 1.49 -1.48
N MET A 276 14.13 1.39 -2.82
CA MET A 276 15.35 1.15 -3.58
C MET A 276 16.34 2.31 -3.46
N GLN A 277 15.89 3.57 -3.44
CA GLN A 277 16.77 4.72 -3.19
C GLN A 277 17.42 4.64 -1.82
N GLU A 278 16.65 4.30 -0.79
CA GLU A 278 17.16 4.15 0.58
C GLU A 278 18.17 3.01 0.69
N TYR A 279 17.88 1.86 0.05
CA TYR A 279 18.79 0.72 0.02
C TYR A 279 20.06 1.00 -0.79
N GLN A 280 19.98 1.74 -1.90
CA GLN A 280 21.16 2.18 -2.64
C GLN A 280 22.03 3.12 -1.78
N ALA A 281 21.42 4.01 -1.00
CA ALA A 281 22.15 4.86 -0.06
C ALA A 281 22.83 4.03 1.04
N VAL A 282 22.20 2.95 1.51
CA VAL A 282 22.83 1.99 2.44
C VAL A 282 24.02 1.31 1.80
N LEU A 283 23.88 0.74 0.59
CA LEU A 283 24.95 0.02 -0.10
C LEU A 283 26.11 0.94 -0.54
N ALA A 284 25.85 2.23 -0.74
CA ALA A 284 26.91 3.21 -1.00
C ALA A 284 27.83 3.42 0.23
N LEU A 285 27.30 3.24 1.44
CA LEU A 285 28.04 3.37 2.70
C LEU A 285 28.58 2.03 3.21
N ASP A 286 27.83 0.94 3.00
CA ASP A 286 28.21 -0.41 3.38
C ASP A 286 27.84 -1.40 2.26
N PRO A 287 28.75 -1.61 1.28
CA PRO A 287 28.49 -2.46 0.12
C PRO A 287 28.30 -3.95 0.45
N ALA A 288 28.67 -4.39 1.66
CA ALA A 288 28.62 -5.80 2.07
C ALA A 288 27.33 -6.16 2.84
N ARG A 289 26.35 -5.25 2.90
CA ARG A 289 25.08 -5.46 3.61
C ARG A 289 24.18 -6.49 2.95
N ARG A 290 24.38 -7.74 3.37
CA ARG A 290 23.61 -8.90 2.89
C ARG A 290 22.11 -8.76 3.08
N ASP A 291 21.68 -8.24 4.22
CA ASP A 291 20.26 -8.01 4.53
C ASP A 291 19.59 -7.05 3.53
N VAL A 292 20.34 -6.10 2.99
CA VAL A 292 19.85 -5.14 1.98
C VAL A 292 19.91 -5.72 0.58
N THR A 293 21.01 -6.38 0.20
CA THR A 293 21.10 -7.05 -1.12
C THR A 293 20.04 -8.12 -1.28
N GLU A 294 19.72 -8.87 -0.22
CA GLU A 294 18.65 -9.87 -0.20
C GLU A 294 17.27 -9.23 -0.44
N ARG A 295 16.97 -8.07 0.17
CA ARG A 295 15.72 -7.32 -0.04
C ARG A 295 15.59 -6.79 -1.47
N ILE A 296 16.67 -6.23 -2.04
CA ILE A 296 16.70 -5.77 -3.44
C ILE A 296 16.50 -6.95 -4.40
N ALA A 297 17.22 -8.05 -4.18
CA ALA A 297 17.11 -9.24 -5.02
C ALA A 297 15.71 -9.86 -4.96
N ALA A 298 15.10 -9.93 -3.77
CA ALA A 298 13.73 -10.40 -3.62
C ALA A 298 12.71 -9.52 -4.37
N TYR A 299 12.90 -8.20 -4.38
CA TYR A 299 12.06 -7.29 -5.16
C TYR A 299 12.17 -7.55 -6.66
N TYR A 300 13.39 -7.67 -7.18
CA TYR A 300 13.57 -7.94 -8.60
C TYR A 300 13.10 -9.33 -9.03
N VAL A 301 13.16 -10.34 -8.15
CA VAL A 301 12.52 -11.63 -8.40
C VAL A 301 11.01 -11.48 -8.51
N LYS A 302 10.36 -10.73 -7.60
CA LYS A 302 8.92 -10.44 -7.68
C LYS A 302 8.57 -9.74 -8.98
N LEU A 303 9.32 -8.70 -9.36
CA LEU A 303 9.11 -7.98 -10.62
C LEU A 303 9.23 -8.89 -11.84
N GLY A 304 10.20 -9.82 -11.81
CA GLY A 304 10.36 -10.81 -12.87
C GLY A 304 9.22 -11.81 -12.93
N ASP A 305 8.69 -12.23 -11.78
CA ASP A 305 7.53 -13.12 -11.69
C ASP A 305 6.27 -12.45 -12.26
N ASP A 306 6.04 -11.19 -11.90
CA ASP A 306 4.91 -10.39 -12.39
C ASP A 306 5.01 -10.19 -13.91
N ALA A 307 6.20 -9.85 -14.43
CA ALA A 307 6.43 -9.72 -15.87
C ALA A 307 6.24 -11.04 -16.62
N LEU A 308 6.68 -12.17 -16.04
CA LEU A 308 6.50 -13.50 -16.62
C LEU A 308 5.01 -13.89 -16.69
N ALA A 309 4.24 -13.57 -15.64
CA ALA A 309 2.78 -13.78 -15.61
C ALA A 309 2.06 -12.98 -16.69
N GLU A 310 2.58 -11.81 -17.04
CA GLU A 310 2.10 -10.96 -18.14
C GLU A 310 2.70 -11.33 -19.52
N GLN A 311 3.45 -12.43 -19.62
CA GLN A 311 4.16 -12.89 -20.83
C GLN A 311 5.18 -11.88 -21.39
N LYS A 312 5.64 -10.93 -20.57
CA LYS A 312 6.71 -9.98 -20.91
C LYS A 312 8.07 -10.61 -20.63
N LEU A 313 8.46 -11.55 -21.49
CA LEU A 313 9.64 -12.40 -21.28
C LEU A 313 10.94 -11.60 -21.16
N GLU A 314 11.10 -10.53 -21.94
CA GLU A 314 12.26 -9.65 -21.90
C GLU A 314 12.39 -8.92 -20.57
N ASP A 315 11.28 -8.34 -20.08
CA ASP A 315 11.22 -7.64 -18.79
C ASP A 315 11.49 -8.62 -17.64
N ALA A 316 10.93 -9.83 -17.72
CA ALA A 316 11.19 -10.90 -16.75
C ALA A 316 12.68 -11.27 -16.68
N ARG A 317 13.30 -11.49 -17.85
CA ARG A 317 14.74 -11.77 -17.95
C ARG A 317 15.57 -10.65 -17.35
N GLU A 318 15.27 -9.39 -17.68
CA GLU A 318 15.99 -8.23 -17.14
C GLU A 318 15.86 -8.14 -15.61
N ALA A 319 14.65 -8.35 -15.08
CA ALA A 319 14.41 -8.34 -13.65
C ALA A 319 15.18 -9.47 -12.93
N TYR A 320 15.15 -10.70 -13.43
CA TYR A 320 15.94 -11.79 -12.83
C TYR A 320 17.45 -11.55 -12.91
N GLN A 321 17.95 -10.92 -13.97
CA GLN A 321 19.34 -10.49 -14.04
C GLN A 321 19.68 -9.46 -12.96
N LYS A 322 18.84 -8.43 -12.78
CA LYS A 322 19.01 -7.43 -11.72
C LYS A 322 18.97 -8.06 -10.32
N ALA A 323 18.17 -9.10 -10.11
CA ALA A 323 18.17 -9.84 -8.85
C ALA A 323 19.52 -10.52 -8.57
N LEU A 324 20.14 -11.14 -9.58
CA LEU A 324 21.46 -11.76 -9.47
C LEU A 324 22.59 -10.74 -9.33
N ASP A 325 22.46 -9.58 -9.96
CA ASP A 325 23.42 -8.49 -9.84
C ASP A 325 23.42 -7.94 -8.40
N ALA A 326 22.25 -7.89 -7.76
CA ALA A 326 22.10 -7.50 -6.36
C ALA A 326 22.60 -8.59 -5.40
N ASP A 327 22.17 -9.84 -5.58
CA ASP A 327 22.63 -10.99 -4.79
C ASP A 327 22.90 -12.20 -5.69
N LYS A 328 24.19 -12.46 -5.91
CA LYS A 328 24.66 -13.59 -6.73
C LYS A 328 24.28 -14.95 -6.14
N LEU A 329 23.98 -15.01 -4.83
CA LEU A 329 23.62 -16.23 -4.13
C LEU A 329 22.10 -16.39 -3.96
N GLN A 330 21.30 -15.54 -4.62
CA GLN A 330 19.85 -15.64 -4.58
C GLN A 330 19.41 -17.05 -5.07
N PRO A 331 18.76 -17.87 -4.23
CA PRO A 331 18.59 -19.31 -4.51
C PRO A 331 17.79 -19.67 -5.77
N ASN A 332 16.92 -18.79 -6.21
CA ASN A 332 15.94 -19.02 -7.27
C ASN A 332 16.16 -18.15 -8.51
N ALA A 333 16.88 -17.03 -8.42
CA ALA A 333 16.99 -16.05 -9.51
C ALA A 333 17.71 -16.63 -10.72
N GLN A 334 18.77 -17.41 -10.51
CA GLN A 334 19.49 -18.07 -11.62
C GLN A 334 18.60 -19.07 -12.36
N ARG A 335 17.82 -19.87 -11.63
CA ARG A 335 16.89 -20.83 -12.25
C ARG A 335 15.82 -20.07 -13.06
N LYS A 336 15.21 -19.05 -12.48
CA LYS A 336 14.17 -18.25 -13.15
C LYS A 336 14.70 -17.51 -14.38
N LEU A 337 15.94 -17.02 -14.33
CA LEU A 337 16.60 -16.42 -15.49
C LEU A 337 16.73 -17.43 -16.64
N LEU A 338 17.24 -18.63 -16.34
CA LEU A 338 17.37 -19.70 -17.35
C LEU A 338 16.01 -20.14 -17.91
N ASP A 339 14.98 -20.22 -17.06
CA ASP A 339 13.63 -20.55 -17.49
C ASP A 339 13.07 -19.47 -18.44
N ALA A 340 13.28 -18.19 -18.13
CA ALA A 340 12.88 -17.08 -19.00
C ALA A 340 13.65 -17.10 -20.33
N GLU A 341 14.96 -17.32 -20.32
CA GLU A 341 15.79 -17.42 -21.53
C GLU A 341 15.38 -18.59 -22.43
N LYS A 342 15.00 -19.71 -21.82
CA LYS A 342 14.46 -20.86 -22.55
C LYS A 342 13.14 -20.49 -23.23
N LEU A 343 12.21 -19.85 -22.53
CA LEU A 343 10.93 -19.41 -23.10
C LEU A 343 11.12 -18.43 -24.26
N ILE A 344 12.08 -17.50 -24.13
CA ILE A 344 12.45 -16.56 -25.22
C ILE A 344 12.95 -17.34 -26.43
N THR A 345 13.88 -18.28 -26.21
CA THR A 345 14.45 -19.09 -27.30
C THR A 345 13.38 -19.92 -28.01
N GLU A 346 12.48 -20.55 -27.26
CA GLU A 346 11.38 -21.34 -27.84
C GLU A 346 10.40 -20.47 -28.63
N ARG A 347 10.08 -19.26 -28.13
CA ARG A 347 9.24 -18.30 -28.85
C ARG A 347 9.91 -17.82 -30.13
N ASP A 348 11.19 -17.47 -30.06
CA ASP A 348 11.94 -16.96 -31.21
C ASP A 348 12.09 -18.03 -32.30
N ALA A 349 12.27 -19.30 -31.91
CA ALA A 349 12.25 -20.42 -32.86
C ALA A 349 10.89 -20.59 -33.56
N ARG A 350 9.77 -20.46 -32.84
CA ARG A 350 8.42 -20.50 -33.45
C ARG A 350 8.18 -19.31 -34.38
N LEU A 351 8.71 -18.14 -34.02
CA LEU A 351 8.64 -16.95 -34.87
C LEU A 351 9.43 -17.14 -36.16
N GLU A 352 10.61 -17.75 -36.08
CA GLU A 352 11.44 -18.08 -37.24
C GLU A 352 10.74 -19.08 -38.17
N ASP A 353 10.21 -20.19 -37.64
CA ASP A 353 9.44 -21.18 -38.41
C ASP A 353 8.20 -20.57 -39.09
N THR A 354 7.52 -19.67 -38.39
CA THR A 354 6.40 -18.90 -38.96
C THR A 354 6.85 -18.04 -40.15
N ARG A 355 7.99 -17.37 -40.03
CA ARG A 355 8.56 -16.53 -41.10
C ARG A 355 9.07 -17.35 -42.29
N GLU A 356 9.64 -18.52 -42.04
CA GLU A 356 10.03 -19.44 -43.11
C GLU A 356 8.80 -19.96 -43.86
N THR A 357 7.73 -20.31 -43.13
CA THR A 357 6.44 -20.72 -43.74
C THR A 357 5.85 -19.61 -44.60
N LEU A 358 5.89 -18.36 -44.14
CA LEU A 358 5.45 -17.19 -44.91
C LEU A 358 6.30 -16.99 -46.17
N THR A 359 7.62 -17.04 -46.03
CA THR A 359 8.57 -16.90 -47.16
C THR A 359 8.31 -17.97 -48.22
N ALA A 360 8.17 -19.22 -47.81
CA ALA A 360 7.88 -20.33 -48.72
C ALA A 360 6.52 -20.16 -49.42
N ALA A 361 5.49 -19.67 -48.73
CA ALA A 361 4.19 -19.38 -49.34
C ALA A 361 4.26 -18.24 -50.36
N ASP A 362 4.96 -17.15 -50.04
CA ASP A 362 5.20 -16.01 -50.94
C ASP A 362 5.96 -16.44 -52.20
N GLU A 363 6.98 -17.31 -52.07
CA GLU A 363 7.70 -17.87 -53.21
C GLU A 363 6.79 -18.65 -54.15
N LYS A 364 5.88 -19.46 -53.61
CA LYS A 364 4.90 -20.23 -54.39
C LYS A 364 3.95 -19.31 -55.15
N LEU A 365 3.50 -18.24 -54.51
CA LEU A 365 2.66 -17.22 -55.12
C LEU A 365 3.39 -16.53 -56.29
N ASN A 366 4.66 -16.18 -56.13
CA ASN A 366 5.49 -15.60 -57.19
C ASN A 366 5.76 -16.58 -58.35
N GLN A 367 6.04 -17.85 -58.05
CA GLN A 367 6.24 -18.88 -59.07
C GLN A 367 4.95 -19.16 -59.86
N ALA A 368 3.78 -19.08 -59.22
CA ALA A 368 2.50 -19.20 -59.89
C ALA A 368 2.30 -18.11 -60.95
N ASP A 369 2.70 -16.86 -60.65
CA ASP A 369 2.66 -15.76 -61.62
C ASP A 369 3.55 -16.03 -62.84
N GLN A 370 4.74 -16.59 -62.63
CA GLN A 370 5.66 -16.96 -63.71
C GLN A 370 5.10 -18.10 -64.58
N LEU A 371 4.42 -19.09 -63.99
CA LEU A 371 3.76 -20.16 -64.74
C LEU A 371 2.55 -19.65 -65.52
N ALA A 372 1.73 -18.80 -64.90
CA ALA A 372 0.60 -18.16 -65.55
C ALA A 372 1.05 -17.33 -66.77
N PHE A 373 2.15 -16.57 -66.65
CA PHE A 373 2.74 -15.83 -67.77
C PHE A 373 3.16 -16.74 -68.94
N ARG A 374 3.69 -17.93 -68.62
CA ARG A 374 4.04 -18.98 -69.59
C ARG A 374 2.81 -19.76 -70.11
N LYS A 375 1.60 -19.39 -69.70
CA LYS A 375 0.32 -20.03 -70.02
C LYS A 375 0.17 -21.46 -69.48
N ASP A 376 1.00 -21.83 -68.51
CA ASP A 376 0.81 -23.06 -67.73
C ASP A 376 -0.11 -22.79 -66.54
N TYR A 377 -1.41 -22.76 -66.83
CA TYR A 377 -2.42 -22.42 -65.82
C TYR A 377 -2.65 -23.54 -64.81
N GLY A 378 -2.44 -24.81 -65.18
CA GLY A 378 -2.57 -25.94 -64.28
C GLY A 378 -1.51 -25.90 -63.17
N GLY A 379 -0.25 -25.70 -63.56
CA GLY A 379 0.84 -25.51 -62.61
C GLY A 379 0.69 -24.26 -61.76
N ALA A 380 0.23 -23.14 -62.35
CA ALA A 380 -0.04 -21.91 -61.60
C ALA A 380 -1.12 -22.10 -60.52
N ILE A 381 -2.24 -22.76 -60.85
CA ILE A 381 -3.32 -23.03 -59.88
C ILE A 381 -2.84 -23.96 -58.76
N ALA A 382 -2.07 -25.01 -59.08
CA ALA A 382 -1.50 -25.90 -58.06
C ALA A 382 -0.61 -25.15 -57.06
N LEU A 383 0.28 -24.28 -57.55
CA LEU A 383 1.15 -23.46 -56.69
C LEU A 383 0.38 -22.45 -55.85
N LEU A 384 -0.72 -21.88 -56.36
CA LEU A 384 -1.57 -20.98 -55.58
C LEU A 384 -2.28 -21.70 -54.43
N TYR A 385 -2.69 -22.95 -54.63
CA TYR A 385 -3.22 -23.77 -53.53
C TYR A 385 -2.15 -24.12 -52.49
N GLU A 386 -0.93 -24.44 -52.94
CA GLU A 386 0.21 -24.65 -52.03
C GLU A 386 0.49 -23.38 -51.20
N ALA A 387 0.46 -22.20 -51.84
CA ALA A 387 0.62 -20.91 -51.16
C ALA A 387 -0.51 -20.67 -50.13
N GLN A 388 -1.78 -20.88 -50.50
CA GLN A 388 -2.91 -20.78 -49.58
C GLN A 388 -2.77 -21.73 -48.38
N SER A 389 -2.33 -22.97 -48.62
CA SER A 389 -2.06 -23.93 -47.55
C SER A 389 -0.93 -23.46 -46.63
N GLY A 390 0.12 -22.83 -47.17
CA GLY A 390 1.22 -22.26 -46.41
C GLY A 390 0.75 -21.13 -45.48
N TYR A 391 0.07 -20.11 -46.03
CA TYR A 391 -0.49 -19.02 -45.22
C TYR A 391 -1.50 -19.54 -44.18
N GLY A 392 -2.30 -20.54 -44.53
CA GLY A 392 -3.30 -21.13 -43.64
C GLY A 392 -2.75 -21.93 -42.46
N LYS A 393 -1.43 -22.15 -42.38
CA LYS A 393 -0.72 -22.73 -41.22
C LYS A 393 -0.32 -21.68 -40.19
N VAL A 394 -0.25 -20.40 -40.56
CA VAL A 394 0.17 -19.32 -39.66
C VAL A 394 -0.97 -18.96 -38.71
N THR A 395 -0.68 -18.99 -37.41
CA THR A 395 -1.62 -18.66 -36.33
C THR A 395 -1.53 -17.19 -35.91
N ASP A 396 -2.42 -16.76 -35.02
CA ASP A 396 -2.47 -15.41 -34.48
C ASP A 396 -1.48 -15.16 -33.31
N GLU A 397 -0.64 -16.13 -32.97
CA GLU A 397 0.42 -16.00 -31.94
C GLU A 397 1.29 -14.75 -32.20
N PHE A 398 1.64 -14.51 -33.46
CA PHE A 398 2.44 -13.36 -33.89
C PHE A 398 1.61 -12.44 -34.76
N ALA A 399 1.02 -11.39 -34.16
CA ALA A 399 0.04 -10.52 -34.81
C ALA A 399 0.55 -9.82 -36.10
N SER A 400 1.85 -9.59 -36.25
CA SER A 400 2.40 -9.01 -37.48
C SER A 400 2.43 -10.03 -38.61
N GLU A 401 3.03 -11.19 -38.35
CA GLU A 401 3.15 -12.33 -39.25
C GLU A 401 1.78 -12.88 -39.66
N TYR A 402 0.82 -12.94 -38.71
CA TYR A 402 -0.55 -13.33 -39.00
C TYR A 402 -1.24 -12.41 -40.01
N ARG A 403 -1.04 -11.08 -39.90
CA ARG A 403 -1.58 -10.12 -40.88
C ARG A 403 -0.95 -10.29 -42.26
N ILE A 404 0.34 -10.59 -42.31
CA ILE A 404 1.03 -10.90 -43.57
C ILE A 404 0.40 -12.16 -44.20
N ALA A 405 0.19 -13.22 -43.41
CA ALA A 405 -0.46 -14.44 -43.87
C ALA A 405 -1.86 -14.18 -44.44
N GLN A 406 -2.69 -13.40 -43.73
CA GLN A 406 -4.04 -13.06 -44.17
C GLN A 406 -4.03 -12.31 -45.51
N ASN A 407 -3.13 -11.35 -45.67
CA ASN A 407 -2.99 -10.61 -46.93
C ASN A 407 -2.53 -11.52 -48.08
N GLY A 408 -1.54 -12.37 -47.84
CA GLY A 408 -1.06 -13.36 -48.81
C GLY A 408 -2.16 -14.33 -49.23
N MET A 409 -2.97 -14.79 -48.28
CA MET A 409 -4.10 -15.69 -48.54
C MET A 409 -5.16 -15.04 -49.45
N LEU A 410 -5.49 -13.77 -49.22
CA LEU A 410 -6.40 -13.00 -50.08
C LEU A 410 -5.82 -12.78 -51.49
N MET A 411 -4.53 -12.49 -51.59
CA MET A 411 -3.86 -12.34 -52.89
C MET A 411 -3.90 -13.63 -53.69
N ALA A 412 -3.61 -14.77 -53.05
CA ALA A 412 -3.67 -16.08 -53.68
C ALA A 412 -5.09 -16.42 -54.15
N GLU A 413 -6.11 -16.13 -53.33
CA GLU A 413 -7.52 -16.35 -53.68
C GLU A 413 -7.97 -15.49 -54.89
N SER A 414 -7.58 -14.22 -54.90
CA SER A 414 -7.86 -13.30 -56.01
C SER A 414 -7.24 -13.79 -57.32
N LYS A 415 -5.97 -14.18 -57.29
CA LYS A 415 -5.25 -14.75 -58.45
C LYS A 415 -5.91 -16.03 -58.94
N LEU A 416 -6.29 -16.92 -58.04
CA LEU A 416 -6.93 -18.19 -58.37
C LEU A 416 -8.30 -17.96 -59.04
N THR A 417 -9.07 -16.99 -58.54
CA THR A 417 -10.34 -16.56 -59.14
C THR A 417 -10.15 -15.93 -60.53
N GLN A 418 -9.10 -15.12 -60.72
CA GLN A 418 -8.76 -14.55 -62.02
C GLN A 418 -8.37 -15.64 -63.03
N LEU A 419 -7.46 -16.53 -62.66
CA LEU A 419 -7.00 -17.62 -63.55
C LEU A 419 -8.14 -18.55 -63.95
N ARG A 420 -9.04 -18.89 -63.02
CA ARG A 420 -10.25 -19.67 -63.32
C ARG A 420 -11.14 -18.97 -64.35
N ARG A 421 -11.34 -17.66 -64.23
CA ARG A 421 -12.11 -16.88 -65.21
C ARG A 421 -11.43 -16.86 -66.59
N ASP A 422 -10.13 -16.61 -66.63
CA ASP A 422 -9.35 -16.53 -67.87
C ASP A 422 -9.31 -17.88 -68.61
N LEU A 423 -9.26 -19.00 -67.89
CA LEU A 423 -9.37 -20.35 -68.45
C LEU A 423 -10.74 -20.60 -69.09
N VAL A 424 -11.82 -20.21 -68.39
CA VAL A 424 -13.20 -20.41 -68.87
C VAL A 424 -13.49 -19.53 -70.09
N SER A 425 -13.04 -18.27 -70.10
CA SER A 425 -13.27 -17.35 -71.23
C SER A 425 -12.47 -17.70 -72.48
N ASN A 426 -11.29 -18.33 -72.33
CA ASN A 426 -10.42 -18.72 -73.44
C ASN A 426 -10.57 -20.20 -73.86
N ALA A 427 -11.49 -20.96 -73.25
CA ALA A 427 -11.73 -22.36 -73.58
C ALA A 427 -11.99 -22.63 -75.09
N PRO A 428 -12.73 -21.79 -75.84
CA PRO A 428 -12.98 -22.02 -77.27
C PRO A 428 -11.75 -21.81 -78.18
N SER A 429 -10.77 -21.00 -77.75
CA SER A 429 -9.54 -20.74 -78.53
C SER A 429 -8.43 -21.76 -78.23
N LEU A 430 -8.50 -22.44 -77.09
CA LEU A 430 -7.58 -23.52 -76.69
C LEU A 430 -7.99 -24.90 -77.23
N SER A 431 -9.26 -25.11 -77.58
CA SER A 431 -9.79 -26.37 -78.12
C SER A 431 -9.42 -26.68 -79.58
N GLY A 432 -8.65 -25.81 -80.24
CA GLY A 432 -8.23 -25.98 -81.65
C GLY A 432 -6.99 -26.85 -81.89
N LEU A 433 -6.30 -27.34 -80.85
CA LEU A 433 -5.10 -28.18 -80.97
C LEU A 433 -5.20 -29.40 -80.05
N GLY A 434 -5.63 -30.53 -80.60
CA GLY A 434 -5.12 -31.89 -80.39
C GLY A 434 -4.92 -32.52 -79.00
N ALA A 435 -5.20 -31.85 -77.87
CA ALA A 435 -4.98 -32.40 -76.51
C ALA A 435 -6.05 -31.96 -75.49
N GLY A 436 -7.26 -31.61 -75.95
CA GLY A 436 -8.27 -30.91 -75.15
C GLY A 436 -9.28 -31.74 -74.35
N TYR A 437 -9.22 -33.08 -74.38
CA TYR A 437 -10.19 -33.90 -73.65
C TYR A 437 -9.73 -34.33 -72.24
N SER A 438 -8.43 -34.50 -71.97
CA SER A 438 -8.00 -34.98 -70.63
C SER A 438 -7.79 -33.85 -69.61
N THR A 439 -7.45 -32.63 -70.03
CA THR A 439 -7.13 -31.53 -69.11
C THR A 439 -8.36 -30.92 -68.44
N ARG A 440 -9.50 -30.85 -69.14
CA ARG A 440 -10.77 -30.35 -68.58
C ARG A 440 -11.35 -31.31 -67.54
N GLU A 441 -11.30 -32.61 -67.79
CA GLU A 441 -11.82 -33.64 -66.88
C GLU A 441 -10.89 -33.84 -65.66
N GLN A 442 -9.57 -33.72 -65.85
CA GLN A 442 -8.60 -33.70 -64.74
C GLN A 442 -8.69 -32.42 -63.90
N ALA A 443 -8.88 -31.25 -64.52
CA ALA A 443 -9.05 -29.99 -63.79
C ALA A 443 -10.41 -29.94 -63.05
N GLU A 444 -11.50 -30.42 -63.67
CA GLU A 444 -12.83 -30.47 -63.02
C GLU A 444 -12.90 -31.54 -61.93
N SER A 445 -12.21 -32.68 -62.07
CA SER A 445 -12.15 -33.71 -61.02
C SER A 445 -11.17 -33.36 -59.89
N ALA A 446 -10.03 -32.73 -60.19
CA ALA A 446 -9.14 -32.17 -59.18
C ALA A 446 -9.83 -31.02 -58.44
N ALA A 447 -10.47 -30.09 -59.15
CA ALA A 447 -11.24 -28.99 -58.53
C ALA A 447 -12.39 -29.51 -57.66
N LYS A 448 -13.14 -30.54 -58.09
CA LYS A 448 -14.21 -31.13 -57.28
C LYS A 448 -13.70 -31.87 -56.05
N SER A 449 -12.66 -32.70 -56.19
CA SER A 449 -12.12 -33.47 -55.07
C SER A 449 -11.42 -32.59 -54.04
N LEU A 450 -10.79 -31.50 -54.47
CA LEU A 450 -10.15 -30.51 -53.58
C LEU A 450 -11.14 -29.49 -53.00
N ASP A 451 -12.18 -29.07 -53.72
CA ASP A 451 -13.29 -28.30 -53.12
C ASP A 451 -13.98 -29.13 -52.03
N GLU A 452 -14.13 -30.45 -52.21
CA GLU A 452 -14.70 -31.32 -51.19
C GLU A 452 -13.77 -31.46 -49.97
N GLN A 453 -12.44 -31.54 -50.16
CA GLN A 453 -11.48 -31.55 -49.05
C GLN A 453 -11.36 -30.20 -48.34
N ALA A 454 -11.36 -29.08 -49.07
CA ALA A 454 -11.31 -27.74 -48.50
C ALA A 454 -12.61 -27.40 -47.76
N LEU A 455 -13.76 -27.80 -48.29
CA LEU A 455 -15.05 -27.68 -47.63
C LEU A 455 -15.12 -28.55 -46.36
N ARG A 456 -14.58 -29.78 -46.40
CA ARG A 456 -14.43 -30.63 -45.20
C ARG A 456 -13.51 -30.00 -44.16
N ALA A 457 -12.36 -29.47 -44.54
CA ALA A 457 -11.44 -28.80 -43.61
C ALA A 457 -12.03 -27.52 -42.99
N LEU A 458 -12.82 -26.76 -43.76
CA LEU A 458 -13.57 -25.60 -43.25
C LEU A 458 -14.69 -26.04 -42.29
N LEU A 459 -15.43 -27.10 -42.63
CA LEU A 459 -16.45 -27.69 -41.77
C LEU A 459 -15.85 -28.26 -40.48
N ASP A 460 -14.71 -28.94 -40.55
CA ASP A 460 -14.01 -29.50 -39.40
C ASP A 460 -13.50 -28.38 -38.48
N ARG A 461 -12.91 -27.29 -39.02
CA ARG A 461 -12.52 -26.12 -38.23
C ARG A 461 -13.70 -25.39 -37.60
N GLN A 462 -14.82 -25.26 -38.32
CA GLN A 462 -16.04 -24.68 -37.75
C GLN A 462 -16.63 -25.58 -36.66
N TYR A 463 -16.61 -26.89 -36.87
CA TYR A 463 -17.06 -27.87 -35.90
C TYR A 463 -16.17 -27.88 -34.63
N GLU A 464 -14.85 -27.81 -34.78
CA GLU A 464 -13.91 -27.69 -33.66
C GLU A 464 -14.11 -26.38 -32.88
N LYS A 465 -14.26 -25.24 -33.57
CA LYS A 465 -14.59 -23.97 -32.93
C LYS A 465 -15.91 -24.03 -32.15
N GLU A 466 -16.93 -24.66 -32.70
CA GLU A 466 -18.22 -24.77 -32.03
C GLU A 466 -18.19 -25.77 -30.88
N ILE A 467 -17.37 -26.84 -30.97
CA ILE A 467 -17.07 -27.71 -29.83
C ILE A 467 -16.31 -26.96 -28.73
N GLU A 468 -15.31 -26.16 -29.05
CA GLU A 468 -14.59 -25.35 -28.07
C GLU A 468 -15.50 -24.33 -27.39
N LYS A 469 -16.38 -23.68 -28.16
CA LYS A 469 -17.41 -22.77 -27.65
C LYS A 469 -18.41 -23.49 -26.73
N ILE A 470 -18.87 -24.68 -27.09
CA ILE A 470 -19.75 -25.48 -26.23
C ILE A 470 -19.01 -25.95 -24.96
N LYS A 471 -17.72 -26.30 -25.07
CA LYS A 471 -16.89 -26.65 -23.91
C LYS A 471 -16.66 -25.47 -22.98
N SER A 472 -16.46 -24.27 -23.51
CA SER A 472 -16.30 -23.05 -22.71
C SER A 472 -17.62 -22.58 -22.08
N GLU A 473 -18.74 -22.72 -22.79
CA GLU A 473 -20.09 -22.47 -22.25
C GLU A 473 -20.46 -23.49 -21.15
N LYS A 474 -20.10 -24.76 -21.29
CA LYS A 474 -20.27 -25.77 -20.22
C LYS A 474 -19.32 -25.55 -19.04
N ALA A 475 -18.09 -25.10 -19.27
CA ALA A 475 -17.15 -24.75 -18.20
C ALA A 475 -17.60 -23.49 -17.43
N GLY A 476 -18.32 -22.57 -18.07
CA GLY A 476 -18.98 -21.42 -17.44
C GLY A 476 -20.31 -21.73 -16.74
N SER A 477 -20.88 -22.93 -16.94
CA SER A 477 -22.17 -23.36 -16.36
C SER A 477 -22.00 -24.36 -15.20
N ILE A 478 -20.78 -24.59 -14.70
CA ILE A 478 -20.53 -25.29 -13.43
C ILE A 478 -19.97 -24.27 -12.42
N ILE A 479 -20.84 -23.34 -12.02
CA ILE A 479 -20.79 -22.72 -10.71
C ILE A 479 -22.20 -22.90 -10.13
N PRO A 480 -22.41 -23.80 -9.14
CA PRO A 480 -23.49 -23.63 -8.19
C PRO A 480 -23.26 -22.39 -7.32
#